data_AF-A0A3P7XNQ3-F1
#
_entry.id   AF-A0A3P7XNQ3-F1
#
_cell.length_a   1.000
_cell.length_b   1.000
_cell.length_c   1.000
_cell.angle_alpha   90.00
_cell.angle_beta   90.00
_cell.angle_gamma   90.00
#
_symmetry.space_group_name_H-M   'P 1'
#
loop_
_entity.id
_entity.type
_entity.pdbx_description
1 polymer ?
#
loop_
_entity_poly.entity_id
_entity_poly.type
_entity_poly.pdbx_seq_one_letter_code
_entity_poly.pdbx_strand_id
1 'polypeptide(L)'
;MFRYCTKQTIAEIRKLDAEDKRDLDIFDLPIPIAIFVVIAWIFVCSATFCIWEHDWDYFVAFYFFFISLSTIGLGDITPTQPKYLLMLFIYIIIGLSLVSMCINLIQAKLERTYEAGRMQELELETVMLVEPNRPQRRGSSLDGTSVELESTPRTVDHEKILVWGDKRRGYLARVKFSVQHGIMLNSECDPSS
;
A
#
# COMPACT_ATOMS: atom_id res chain seq x y z
N MET A 1 -27.72 -28.12 -14.83
CA MET A 1 -28.30 -26.78 -15.02
C MET A 1 -27.63 -25.71 -14.15
N PHE A 2 -27.45 -25.91 -12.83
CA PHE A 2 -26.78 -24.94 -11.93
C PHE A 2 -25.37 -24.49 -12.38
N ARG A 3 -24.50 -25.42 -12.83
CA ARG A 3 -23.14 -25.07 -13.31
C ARG A 3 -23.13 -24.16 -14.55
N TYR A 4 -24.19 -24.19 -15.35
CA TYR A 4 -24.33 -23.33 -16.54
C TYR A 4 -24.72 -21.91 -16.14
N CYS A 5 -25.62 -21.76 -15.16
CA CYS A 5 -25.95 -20.45 -14.59
C CYS A 5 -24.71 -19.80 -13.95
N THR A 6 -23.93 -20.54 -13.17
CA THR A 6 -22.69 -20.01 -12.56
C THR A 6 -21.62 -19.67 -13.62
N LYS A 7 -21.46 -20.47 -14.68
CA LYS A 7 -20.51 -20.16 -15.77
C LYS A 7 -20.92 -18.92 -16.55
N GLN A 8 -22.21 -18.74 -16.81
CA GLN A 8 -22.76 -17.56 -17.47
C GLN A 8 -22.59 -16.32 -16.59
N THR A 9 -22.89 -16.41 -15.29
CA THR A 9 -22.66 -15.34 -14.32
C THR A 9 -21.18 -14.99 -14.16
N ILE A 10 -20.27 -15.97 -14.08
CA ILE A 10 -18.82 -15.73 -13.97
C ILE A 10 -18.27 -15.02 -15.21
N ALA A 11 -18.74 -15.40 -16.40
CA ALA A 11 -18.32 -14.77 -17.64
C ALA A 11 -18.80 -13.31 -17.73
N GLU A 12 -20.03 -13.03 -17.31
CA GLU A 12 -20.58 -11.67 -17.27
C GLU A 12 -19.90 -10.80 -16.20
N ILE A 13 -19.64 -11.33 -15.00
CA ILE A 13 -18.88 -10.61 -13.95
C ILE A 13 -17.48 -10.24 -14.46
N ARG A 14 -16.77 -11.17 -15.12
CA ARG A 14 -15.46 -10.86 -15.69
C ARG A 14 -15.50 -9.78 -16.77
N LYS A 15 -16.58 -9.71 -17.56
CA LYS A 15 -16.74 -8.64 -18.55
C LYS A 15 -16.97 -7.29 -17.87
N LEU A 16 -17.80 -7.26 -16.82
CA LEU A 16 -18.05 -6.06 -16.02
C LEU A 16 -16.77 -5.58 -15.33
N ASP A 17 -16.00 -6.48 -14.70
CA ASP A 17 -14.72 -6.14 -14.07
C ASP A 17 -13.69 -5.63 -15.08
N ALA A 18 -13.67 -6.21 -16.29
CA ALA A 18 -12.79 -5.76 -17.37
C ALA A 18 -13.21 -4.40 -17.92
N GLU A 19 -14.51 -4.07 -17.91
CA GLU A 19 -15.03 -2.77 -18.32
C GLU A 19 -14.72 -1.70 -17.27
N ASP A 20 -15.02 -1.96 -16.00
CA ASP A 20 -14.71 -1.08 -14.86
C ASP A 20 -13.20 -0.80 -14.76
N LYS A 21 -12.36 -1.82 -14.97
CA LYS A 21 -10.90 -1.64 -15.01
C LYS A 21 -10.44 -0.72 -16.15
N ARG A 22 -11.05 -0.82 -17.33
CA ARG A 22 -10.72 0.07 -18.47
C ARG A 22 -11.17 1.50 -18.18
N ASP A 23 -12.32 1.68 -17.54
CA ASP A 23 -12.79 3.00 -17.14
C ASP A 23 -11.86 3.60 -16.07
N LEU A 24 -11.41 2.79 -15.11
CA LEU A 24 -10.40 3.23 -14.13
C LEU A 24 -9.05 3.58 -14.77
N ASP A 25 -8.61 2.83 -15.77
CA ASP A 25 -7.37 3.10 -16.51
C ASP A 25 -7.50 4.32 -17.45
N ILE A 26 -8.68 4.66 -17.98
CA ILE A 26 -8.90 5.91 -18.74
C ILE A 26 -8.78 7.12 -17.81
N PHE A 27 -9.17 6.95 -16.54
CA PHE A 27 -9.01 7.93 -15.47
C PHE A 27 -7.71 7.73 -14.68
N ASP A 28 -6.60 7.38 -15.35
CA ASP A 28 -5.23 7.38 -14.77
C ASP A 28 -4.76 8.82 -14.43
N LEU A 29 -5.59 9.56 -13.70
CA LEU A 29 -5.31 10.85 -13.13
C LEU A 29 -4.34 10.62 -11.96
N PRO A 30 -3.29 11.43 -11.82
CA PRO A 30 -2.43 11.32 -10.67
C PRO A 30 -3.25 11.52 -9.38
N ILE A 31 -3.04 10.64 -8.40
CA ILE A 31 -3.65 10.65 -7.06
C ILE A 31 -3.80 12.07 -6.47
N PRO A 32 -2.80 12.98 -6.53
CA PRO A 32 -2.96 14.32 -6.00
C PRO A 32 -4.10 15.12 -6.64
N ILE A 33 -4.37 14.93 -7.93
CA ILE A 33 -5.47 15.63 -8.60
C ILE A 33 -6.82 15.09 -8.11
N ALA A 34 -6.97 13.76 -7.94
CA ALA A 34 -8.20 13.19 -7.40
C ALA A 34 -8.50 13.72 -5.98
N ILE A 35 -7.48 13.79 -5.12
CA ILE A 35 -7.60 14.38 -3.78
C ILE A 35 -7.97 15.87 -3.87
N PHE A 36 -7.35 16.62 -4.77
CA PHE A 36 -7.66 18.04 -4.99
C PHE A 36 -9.11 18.24 -5.44
N VAL A 37 -9.64 17.36 -6.32
CA VAL A 37 -11.04 17.40 -6.78
C VAL A 37 -12.01 17.18 -5.61
N VAL A 38 -11.74 16.22 -4.72
CA VAL A 38 -12.58 16.00 -3.53
C VAL A 38 -12.54 17.20 -2.59
N ILE A 39 -11.36 17.76 -2.35
CA ILE A 39 -11.20 18.95 -1.50
C ILE A 39 -11.95 20.15 -2.11
N ALA A 40 -11.79 20.38 -3.42
CA ALA A 40 -12.49 21.43 -4.14
C ALA A 40 -14.01 21.23 -4.09
N TRP A 41 -14.49 19.99 -4.22
CA TRP A 41 -15.91 19.66 -4.07
C TRP A 41 -16.46 20.06 -2.70
N ILE A 42 -15.74 19.77 -1.61
CA ILE A 42 -16.16 20.15 -0.25
C ILE A 42 -16.22 21.68 -0.12
N PHE A 43 -15.24 22.40 -0.67
CA PHE A 43 -15.24 23.87 -0.65
C PHE A 43 -16.41 24.48 -1.43
N VAL A 44 -16.75 23.92 -2.60
CA VAL A 44 -17.91 24.33 -3.41
C VAL A 44 -19.22 24.07 -2.67
N CYS A 45 -19.36 22.90 -2.05
CA CYS A 45 -20.52 22.56 -1.23
C CYS A 45 -20.67 23.53 -0.05
N SER A 46 -19.58 23.79 0.70
CA SER A 46 -19.58 24.74 1.82
C SER A 46 -19.99 26.15 1.38
N ALA A 47 -19.40 26.65 0.28
CA ALA A 47 -19.75 27.98 -0.24
C ALA A 47 -21.22 28.07 -0.66
N THR A 48 -21.73 27.05 -1.35
CA THR A 48 -23.13 27.02 -1.81
C THR A 48 -24.10 27.03 -0.62
N PHE A 49 -23.80 26.26 0.42
CA PHE A 49 -24.64 26.17 1.61
C PHE A 49 -24.58 27.43 2.46
N CYS A 50 -23.42 28.07 2.58
CA CYS A 50 -23.27 29.36 3.27
C CYS A 50 -24.07 30.48 2.57
N ILE A 51 -24.25 30.41 1.24
CA ILE A 51 -25.08 31.37 0.50
C ILE A 51 -26.58 31.11 0.71
N TRP A 52 -27.00 29.85 0.86
CA TRP A 52 -28.42 29.50 1.03
C TRP A 52 -28.92 29.62 2.46
N GLU A 53 -28.10 29.21 3.42
CA GLU A 53 -28.40 29.27 4.85
C GLU A 53 -27.53 30.36 5.47
N HIS A 54 -28.08 31.56 5.58
CA HIS A 54 -27.36 32.75 6.05
C HIS A 54 -26.93 32.65 7.53
N ASP A 55 -27.49 31.69 8.26
CA ASP A 55 -27.17 31.43 9.67
C ASP A 55 -25.93 30.55 9.87
N TRP A 56 -25.38 29.95 8.79
CA TRP A 56 -24.23 29.04 8.89
C TRP A 56 -22.93 29.74 8.53
N ASP A 57 -21.95 29.61 9.43
CA ASP A 57 -20.58 29.99 9.15
C ASP A 57 -19.94 29.01 8.13
N TYR A 58 -19.02 29.51 7.31
CA TYR A 58 -18.33 28.72 6.30
C TYR A 58 -17.58 27.51 6.88
N PHE A 59 -16.98 27.66 8.06
CA PHE A 59 -16.28 26.56 8.72
C PHE A 59 -17.25 25.50 9.25
N VAL A 60 -18.42 25.91 9.72
CA VAL A 60 -19.49 25.03 10.20
C VAL A 60 -20.05 24.21 9.04
N ALA A 61 -20.32 24.84 7.90
CA ALA A 61 -20.76 24.15 6.69
C ALA A 61 -19.70 23.16 6.17
N PHE A 62 -18.42 23.57 6.13
CA PHE A 62 -17.32 22.69 5.76
C PHE A 62 -17.23 21.46 6.67
N TYR A 63 -17.28 21.66 7.99
CA TYR A 63 -17.27 20.59 8.97
C TYR A 63 -18.42 19.61 8.73
N PHE A 64 -19.63 20.11 8.55
CA PHE A 64 -20.82 19.31 8.28
C PHE A 64 -20.67 18.43 7.02
N PHE A 65 -20.19 18.99 5.91
CA PHE A 65 -19.96 18.21 4.68
C PHE A 65 -18.85 17.19 4.87
N PHE A 66 -17.76 17.55 5.55
CA PHE A 66 -16.65 16.64 5.81
C PHE A 66 -17.10 15.42 6.63
N ILE A 67 -17.79 15.62 7.77
CA ILE A 67 -18.27 14.51 8.62
C ILE A 67 -19.31 13.63 7.91
N SER A 68 -20.08 14.22 6.99
CA SER A 68 -21.10 13.51 6.23
C SER A 68 -20.46 12.62 5.16
N LEU A 69 -19.47 13.14 4.43
CA LEU A 69 -18.73 12.38 3.43
C LEU A 69 -17.82 11.32 4.05
N SER A 70 -17.25 11.59 5.22
CA SER A 70 -16.49 10.61 5.99
C SER A 70 -17.38 9.57 6.68
N THR A 71 -18.70 9.64 6.50
CA THR A 71 -19.71 8.74 7.09
C THR A 71 -19.70 8.70 8.62
N ILE A 72 -19.11 9.72 9.27
CA ILE A 72 -19.16 9.86 10.75
C ILE A 72 -20.58 10.28 11.15
N GLY A 73 -21.16 11.25 10.45
CA GLY A 73 -22.60 11.56 10.52
C GLY A 73 -23.15 11.88 11.91
N LEU A 74 -22.48 12.76 12.67
CA LEU A 74 -22.86 13.07 14.06
C LEU A 74 -24.28 13.64 14.21
N GLY A 75 -24.76 14.39 13.21
CA GLY A 75 -26.12 14.94 13.20
C GLY A 75 -26.37 16.09 14.20
N ASP A 76 -25.31 16.71 14.71
CA ASP A 76 -25.34 17.87 15.62
C ASP A 76 -25.82 19.15 14.94
N ILE A 77 -25.49 19.30 13.66
CA ILE A 77 -25.82 20.47 12.85
C ILE A 77 -26.70 19.99 11.70
N THR A 78 -27.90 20.56 11.56
CA THR A 78 -28.85 20.21 10.50
C THR A 78 -29.57 21.45 9.98
N PRO A 79 -29.82 21.56 8.66
CA PRO A 79 -30.48 22.73 8.11
C PRO A 79 -31.95 22.76 8.56
N THR A 80 -32.46 23.97 8.83
CA THR A 80 -33.80 24.15 9.41
C THR A 80 -34.89 23.95 8.35
N GLN A 81 -34.58 24.25 7.08
CA GLN A 81 -35.55 24.19 6.00
C GLN A 81 -35.55 22.83 5.27
N PRO A 82 -36.72 22.22 5.05
CA PRO A 82 -36.82 20.93 4.36
C PRO A 82 -36.34 20.97 2.89
N LYS A 83 -36.40 22.15 2.25
CA LYS A 83 -35.91 22.36 0.88
C LYS A 83 -34.40 22.12 0.77
N TYR A 84 -33.64 22.62 1.74
CA TYR A 84 -32.17 22.51 1.75
C TYR A 84 -31.71 21.11 2.17
N LEU A 85 -32.49 20.43 3.00
CA LEU A 85 -32.30 19.01 3.32
C LEU A 85 -32.29 18.12 2.06
N LEU A 86 -33.26 18.31 1.15
CA LEU A 86 -33.31 17.50 -0.08
C LEU A 86 -32.12 17.79 -1.01
N MET A 87 -31.71 19.06 -1.11
CA MET A 87 -30.53 19.43 -1.90
C MET A 87 -29.25 18.86 -1.29
N LEU A 88 -29.12 18.88 0.04
CA LEU A 88 -28.02 18.26 0.77
C LEU A 88 -27.88 16.77 0.41
N PHE A 89 -28.97 16.00 0.40
CA PHE A 89 -28.91 14.58 0.02
C PHE A 89 -28.30 14.39 -1.37
N ILE A 90 -28.67 15.23 -2.34
CA ILE A 90 -28.12 15.18 -3.70
C ILE A 90 -26.60 15.47 -3.68
N TYR A 91 -26.16 16.49 -2.94
CA TYR A 91 -24.73 16.80 -2.79
C TYR A 91 -23.94 15.67 -2.13
N ILE A 92 -24.51 15.00 -1.12
CA ILE A 92 -23.89 13.84 -0.47
C ILE A 92 -23.76 12.67 -1.44
N ILE A 93 -24.79 12.35 -2.24
CA ILE A 93 -24.71 11.27 -3.23
C ILE A 93 -23.58 11.53 -4.23
N ILE A 94 -23.51 12.75 -4.79
CA ILE A 94 -22.45 13.12 -5.74
C ILE A 94 -21.08 13.07 -5.06
N GLY A 95 -20.96 13.58 -3.82
CA GLY A 95 -19.71 13.54 -3.07
C GLY A 95 -19.26 12.12 -2.75
N LEU A 96 -20.18 11.21 -2.42
CA LEU A 96 -19.88 9.79 -2.21
C LEU A 96 -19.43 9.10 -3.50
N SER A 97 -19.99 9.47 -4.66
CA SER A 97 -19.49 8.99 -5.96
C SER A 97 -18.05 9.42 -6.21
N LEU A 98 -17.69 10.68 -5.88
CA LEU A 98 -16.31 11.17 -5.98
C LEU A 98 -15.36 10.45 -5.01
N VAL A 99 -15.80 10.22 -3.77
CA VAL A 99 -15.03 9.46 -2.77
C VAL A 99 -14.83 8.02 -3.25
N SER A 100 -15.85 7.36 -3.80
CA SER A 100 -15.75 6.01 -4.37
C SER A 100 -14.73 5.96 -5.50
N MET A 101 -14.74 6.93 -6.41
CA MET A 101 -13.74 7.04 -7.48
C MET A 101 -12.33 7.16 -6.91
N CYS A 102 -12.14 7.98 -5.87
CA CYS A 102 -10.85 8.14 -5.21
C CYS A 102 -10.37 6.85 -4.55
N ILE A 103 -11.27 6.11 -3.89
CA ILE A 103 -10.96 4.82 -3.29
C ILE A 103 -10.50 3.83 -4.36
N ASN A 104 -11.21 3.73 -5.48
CA ASN A 104 -10.84 2.84 -6.58
C ASN A 104 -9.46 3.21 -7.16
N LEU A 105 -9.17 4.51 -7.31
CA LEU A 105 -7.86 4.98 -7.78
C LEU A 105 -6.74 4.62 -6.79
N ILE A 106 -6.98 4.82 -5.49
CA ILE A 106 -6.01 4.46 -4.44
C ILE A 106 -5.75 2.96 -4.46
N GLN A 107 -6.79 2.12 -4.55
CA GLN A 107 -6.65 0.66 -4.62
C GLN A 107 -5.79 0.24 -5.83
N ALA A 108 -6.09 0.77 -7.02
CA ALA A 108 -5.34 0.46 -8.23
C ALA A 108 -3.85 0.85 -8.12
N LYS A 109 -3.55 2.01 -7.54
CA LYS A 109 -2.16 2.48 -7.34
C LYS A 109 -1.44 1.70 -6.25
N LEU A 110 -2.17 1.34 -5.20
CA LEU A 110 -1.67 0.59 -4.08
C LEU A 110 -1.25 -0.82 -4.52
N GLU A 111 -2.08 -1.52 -5.31
CA GLU A 111 -1.74 -2.81 -5.92
C GLU A 111 -0.47 -2.71 -6.78
N ARG A 112 -0.38 -1.72 -7.68
CA ARG A 112 0.82 -1.50 -8.52
C ARG A 112 2.08 -1.29 -7.68
N THR A 113 1.98 -0.58 -6.55
CA THR A 113 3.10 -0.31 -5.65
C THR A 113 3.51 -1.56 -4.87
N TYR A 114 2.54 -2.35 -4.38
CA TYR A 114 2.81 -3.62 -3.70
C TYR A 114 3.48 -4.64 -4.62
N GLU A 115 3.05 -4.74 -5.87
CA GLU A 115 3.68 -5.61 -6.86
C GLU A 115 5.11 -5.18 -7.19
N ALA A 116 5.38 -3.88 -7.32
CA ALA A 116 6.73 -3.36 -7.53
C ALA A 116 7.67 -3.68 -6.36
N GLY A 117 7.18 -3.60 -5.11
CA GLY A 117 7.94 -4.00 -3.93
C GLY A 117 8.25 -5.51 -3.90
N ARG A 118 7.27 -6.35 -4.29
CA ARG A 118 7.44 -7.81 -4.35
C ARG A 118 8.38 -8.26 -5.47
N MET A 119 8.34 -7.59 -6.62
CA MET A 119 9.27 -7.83 -7.73
C MET A 119 10.72 -7.56 -7.30
N GLN A 120 10.94 -6.54 -6.47
CA GLN A 120 12.27 -6.22 -5.91
C GLN A 120 12.80 -7.32 -4.97
N GLU A 121 11.95 -7.90 -4.13
CA GLU A 121 12.36 -9.00 -3.25
C GLU A 121 12.69 -10.27 -4.05
N LEU A 122 11.90 -10.59 -5.09
CA LEU A 122 12.14 -11.73 -5.97
C LEU A 122 13.38 -11.54 -6.85
N GLU A 123 13.64 -10.33 -7.35
CA GLU A 123 14.88 -10.02 -8.08
C GLU A 123 16.10 -10.12 -7.17
N LEU A 124 16.02 -9.66 -5.91
CA LEU A 124 17.12 -9.83 -4.95
C LEU A 124 17.36 -11.31 -4.61
N GLU A 125 16.30 -12.10 -4.47
CA GLU A 125 16.41 -13.55 -4.24
C GLU A 125 17.03 -14.26 -5.45
N THR A 126 16.58 -13.94 -6.68
CA THR A 126 17.10 -14.55 -7.91
C THR A 126 18.52 -14.12 -8.25
N VAL A 127 18.90 -12.85 -8.04
CA VAL A 127 20.29 -12.38 -8.24
C VAL A 127 21.24 -13.09 -7.26
N MET A 128 20.83 -13.31 -6.01
CA MET A 128 21.62 -14.11 -5.06
C MET A 128 21.76 -15.58 -5.47
N LEU A 129 20.77 -16.15 -6.18
CA LEU A 129 20.86 -17.52 -6.69
C LEU A 129 21.61 -17.65 -8.03
N VAL A 130 21.64 -16.60 -8.85
CA VAL A 130 22.25 -16.60 -10.19
C VAL A 130 23.74 -16.23 -10.18
N GLU A 131 24.30 -15.76 -9.05
CA GLU A 131 25.73 -15.45 -8.95
C GLU A 131 26.62 -16.54 -8.30
N PRO A 132 26.63 -17.82 -8.75
CA PRO A 132 27.81 -18.64 -8.59
C PRO A 132 28.74 -18.39 -9.79
N ASN A 133 29.87 -17.73 -9.54
CA ASN A 133 31.07 -17.75 -10.39
C ASN A 133 31.13 -16.71 -11.53
N ARG A 134 31.58 -15.49 -11.21
CA ARG A 134 32.45 -14.77 -12.17
C ARG A 134 33.80 -15.49 -12.19
N PRO A 135 34.26 -16.04 -13.33
CA PRO A 135 35.65 -16.44 -13.43
C PRO A 135 36.50 -15.18 -13.35
N GLN A 136 37.32 -15.10 -12.31
CA GLN A 136 38.39 -14.12 -12.20
C GLN A 136 39.34 -14.35 -13.38
N ARG A 137 39.14 -13.61 -14.49
CA ARG A 137 40.14 -13.56 -15.56
C ARG A 137 41.40 -12.94 -14.96
N ARG A 138 42.32 -13.81 -14.54
CA ARG A 138 43.69 -13.46 -14.20
C ARG A 138 44.38 -13.03 -15.49
N GLY A 139 44.23 -11.75 -15.81
CA GLY A 139 45.06 -11.05 -16.77
C GLY A 139 46.50 -11.05 -16.25
N SER A 140 47.38 -11.55 -17.08
CA SER A 140 48.83 -11.48 -17.00
C SER A 140 49.35 -10.08 -16.68
N SER A 141 50.30 -9.97 -15.76
CA SER A 141 51.63 -9.37 -15.99
C SER A 141 52.46 -9.44 -14.72
N LEU A 142 53.57 -10.17 -14.79
CA LEU A 142 54.78 -9.81 -14.08
C LEU A 142 55.30 -8.54 -14.77
N ASP A 143 55.58 -7.48 -14.01
CA ASP A 143 56.85 -6.73 -14.04
C ASP A 143 56.67 -5.32 -13.43
N GLY A 144 57.63 -4.95 -12.57
CA GLY A 144 58.24 -3.63 -12.58
C GLY A 144 57.47 -2.38 -12.13
N THR A 145 57.93 -1.87 -10.98
CA THR A 145 58.31 -0.45 -10.78
C THR A 145 57.37 0.41 -9.92
N SER A 146 57.97 0.83 -8.81
CA SER A 146 57.62 1.84 -7.81
C SER A 146 57.22 3.20 -8.36
N VAL A 147 56.12 3.78 -7.84
CA VAL A 147 55.99 5.23 -7.60
C VAL A 147 55.13 5.46 -6.35
N GLU A 148 55.57 6.46 -5.60
CA GLU A 148 55.31 6.81 -4.22
C GLU A 148 54.19 7.88 -4.09
N LEU A 149 53.48 7.83 -2.94
CA LEU A 149 52.75 8.88 -2.19
C LEU A 149 51.74 9.82 -2.89
N GLU A 150 50.51 9.89 -2.37
CA GLU A 150 49.99 11.06 -1.59
C GLU A 150 48.43 11.11 -1.50
N SER A 151 47.92 11.46 -0.30
CA SER A 151 46.63 12.11 0.05
C SER A 151 45.37 11.28 0.43
N THR A 152 45.30 10.86 1.70
CA THR A 152 44.26 11.06 2.78
C THR A 152 42.77 11.41 2.43
N PRO A 153 41.78 11.27 3.36
CA PRO A 153 41.35 10.14 4.24
C PRO A 153 39.81 9.91 4.29
N ARG A 154 39.40 8.82 4.98
CA ARG A 154 38.10 8.48 5.62
C ARG A 154 37.41 7.26 5.02
N THR A 155 37.66 6.10 5.60
CA THR A 155 36.74 4.95 5.49
C THR A 155 36.63 4.28 6.85
N VAL A 156 35.38 4.20 7.31
CA VAL A 156 34.92 3.52 8.53
C VAL A 156 35.58 2.14 8.67
N ASP A 157 36.15 1.88 9.84
CA ASP A 157 36.90 0.66 10.13
C ASP A 157 36.05 -0.60 9.96
N HIS A 158 36.34 -1.35 8.89
CA HIS A 158 35.68 -2.59 8.49
C HIS A 158 35.89 -3.78 9.45
N GLU A 159 36.74 -3.65 10.47
CA GLU A 159 37.03 -4.73 11.41
C GLU A 159 35.90 -4.98 12.42
N LYS A 160 35.14 -3.93 12.80
CA LYS A 160 34.05 -4.05 13.79
C LYS A 160 32.80 -4.75 13.25
N ILE A 161 32.61 -4.79 11.94
CA ILE A 161 31.44 -5.42 11.27
C ILE A 161 31.58 -6.95 11.28
N LEU A 162 32.80 -7.47 11.15
CA LEU A 162 33.05 -8.93 11.15
C LEU A 162 32.79 -9.56 12.53
N VAL A 163 33.07 -8.84 13.62
CA VAL A 163 32.84 -9.34 14.99
C VAL A 163 31.34 -9.46 15.32
N TRP A 164 30.50 -8.54 14.84
CA TRP A 164 29.04 -8.61 15.03
C TRP A 164 28.37 -9.70 14.16
N GLY A 165 28.95 -10.01 13.00
CA GLY A 165 28.47 -11.09 12.13
C GLY A 165 28.67 -12.48 12.74
N ASP A 166 29.77 -12.70 13.45
CA ASP A 166 30.07 -14.01 14.02
C ASP A 166 29.20 -14.32 15.26
N LYS A 167 28.87 -13.31 16.06
CA LYS A 167 28.03 -13.48 17.25
C LYS A 167 26.57 -13.83 16.93
N ARG A 168 26.03 -13.42 15.77
CA ARG A 168 24.68 -13.81 15.31
C ARG A 168 24.58 -15.28 14.89
N ARG A 169 25.66 -15.88 14.39
CA ARG A 169 25.68 -17.28 13.95
C ARG A 169 25.52 -18.26 15.13
N GLY A 170 26.03 -17.91 16.31
CA GLY A 170 25.88 -18.73 17.53
C GLY A 170 24.45 -18.77 18.09
N TYR A 171 23.70 -17.67 18.04
CA TYR A 171 22.31 -17.64 18.54
C TYR A 171 21.34 -18.41 17.62
N LEU A 172 21.49 -18.31 16.30
CA LEU A 172 20.66 -19.04 15.34
C LEU A 172 20.84 -20.57 15.41
N ALA A 173 22.05 -21.05 15.71
CA ALA A 173 22.30 -22.48 15.90
C ALA A 173 21.63 -23.03 17.19
N ARG A 174 21.62 -22.23 18.27
CA ARG A 174 21.06 -22.65 19.57
C ARG A 174 19.53 -22.60 19.60
N VAL A 175 18.91 -21.67 18.87
CA VAL A 175 17.44 -21.60 18.69
C VAL A 175 16.95 -22.74 17.79
N LYS A 176 17.64 -23.07 16.69
CA LYS A 176 17.29 -24.23 15.85
C LYS A 176 17.36 -25.55 16.61
N PHE A 177 18.33 -25.72 17.51
CA PHE A 177 18.45 -26.96 18.30
C PHE A 177 17.33 -27.12 19.35
N SER A 178 16.85 -26.03 19.95
CA SER A 178 15.79 -26.07 20.97
C SER A 178 14.38 -26.31 20.40
N VAL A 179 14.11 -25.90 19.16
CA VAL A 179 12.81 -26.14 18.51
C VAL A 179 12.69 -27.58 18.00
N GLN A 180 13.79 -28.17 17.53
CA GLN A 180 13.78 -29.52 16.96
C GLN A 180 13.61 -30.64 18.01
N HIS A 181 14.04 -30.41 19.26
CA HIS A 181 13.89 -31.38 20.36
C HIS A 181 12.63 -31.17 21.23
N GLY A 182 11.88 -30.07 21.06
CA GLY A 182 10.70 -29.76 21.87
C GLY A 182 9.36 -30.33 21.36
N ILE A 183 9.31 -30.90 20.15
CA ILE A 183 8.07 -31.36 19.51
C ILE A 183 7.89 -32.89 19.58
N MET A 184 8.83 -33.64 20.18
CA MET A 184 8.78 -35.12 20.25
C MET A 184 8.44 -35.70 21.63
N LEU A 185 7.78 -34.94 22.52
CA LEU A 185 7.27 -35.45 23.81
C LEU A 185 5.79 -35.13 24.03
N ASN A 186 4.92 -35.46 23.06
CA ASN A 186 3.47 -35.41 23.32
C ASN A 186 2.64 -36.47 22.56
N SER A 187 3.27 -37.61 22.26
CA SER A 187 2.63 -38.71 21.53
C SER A 187 3.24 -40.05 21.95
N GLU A 188 2.92 -40.56 23.14
CA GLU A 188 2.81 -42.00 23.43
C GLU A 188 2.28 -42.27 24.86
N CYS A 189 1.23 -43.10 24.95
CA CYS A 189 0.66 -43.83 26.12
C CYS A 189 0.13 -43.04 27.35
N ASP A 190 -1.07 -43.32 27.91
CA ASP A 190 -1.83 -44.58 27.94
C ASP A 190 -3.35 -44.34 28.14
N PRO A 191 -4.22 -45.12 27.48
CA PRO A 191 -5.58 -45.39 27.94
C PRO A 191 -5.58 -46.60 28.90
N SER A 192 -5.95 -46.38 30.15
CA SER A 192 -6.26 -47.46 31.08
C SER A 192 -7.65 -48.05 30.79
N SER A 193 -7.71 -49.15 30.02
CA SER A 193 -8.62 -50.32 30.18
C SER A 193 -8.29 -51.39 29.15
#